data_AF-A0A840FJA0-F1
#
_entry.id   AF-A0A840FJA0-F1
#
_cell.length_a   1.000
_cell.length_b   1.000
_cell.length_c   1.000
_cell.angle_alpha   90.00
_cell.angle_beta   90.00
_cell.angle_gamma   90.00
#
_symmetry.space_group_name_H-M   'P 1'
#
loop_
_entity.id
_entity.type
_entity.pdbx_description
1 polymer ?
#
loop_
_entity_poly.entity_id
_entity_poly.type
_entity_poly.pdbx_seq_one_letter_code
_entity_poly.pdbx_strand_id
1 'polypeptide(L)'
;MPLNLLLRLLHEKFPVTLTAEPDIRHASVLMATGLVEAEFHLDHFGYQQYESAVVFDITEEGHAEIASLKAGAAAIALEDQKWPVMPLDYLRKIGNSVFPLRIDDPTEINSVAVLNAAGMVEATLPPPCRTRQSPQKFRQAVVLRVTPLGRTALVERRA
;
A
#
# COMPACT_ATOMS: atom_id res chain seq x y z
N MET A 1 4.20 1.29 -17.36
CA MET A 1 4.04 -0.18 -17.25
C MET A 1 2.67 -0.54 -17.80
N PRO A 2 2.58 -1.47 -18.78
CA PRO A 2 1.32 -1.81 -19.45
C PRO A 2 0.21 -2.25 -18.49
N LEU A 3 0.54 -3.05 -17.47
CA LEU A 3 -0.44 -3.57 -16.51
C LEU A 3 -1.08 -2.47 -15.63
N ASN A 4 -0.41 -1.33 -15.42
CA ASN A 4 -1.02 -0.18 -14.73
C ASN A 4 -2.12 0.46 -15.58
N LEU A 5 -1.97 0.47 -16.91
CA LEU A 5 -3.02 0.92 -17.82
C LEU A 5 -4.22 -0.01 -17.75
N LEU A 6 -4.00 -1.33 -17.74
CA LEU A 6 -5.05 -2.34 -17.62
C LEU A 6 -5.87 -2.17 -16.32
N LEU A 7 -5.20 -1.97 -15.18
CA LEU A 7 -5.87 -1.71 -13.90
C LEU A 7 -6.64 -0.39 -13.88
N ARG A 8 -6.17 0.62 -14.63
CA ARG A 8 -6.88 1.90 -14.77
C ARG A 8 -8.15 1.74 -15.61
N LEU A 9 -8.06 1.04 -16.74
CA LEU A 9 -9.18 0.78 -17.64
C LEU A 9 -10.36 0.06 -16.96
N LEU A 10 -10.10 -0.78 -15.95
CA LEU A 10 -11.13 -1.43 -15.13
C LEU A 10 -12.13 -0.43 -14.50
N HIS A 11 -11.68 0.78 -14.19
CA HIS A 11 -12.48 1.80 -13.52
C HIS A 11 -13.06 2.85 -14.49
N GLU A 12 -12.77 2.72 -15.78
CA GLU A 12 -13.25 3.62 -16.81
C GLU A 12 -14.56 3.11 -17.44
N LYS A 13 -15.27 4.00 -18.12
CA LYS A 13 -16.42 3.62 -18.96
C LYS A 13 -15.96 3.50 -20.40
N PHE A 14 -16.27 2.39 -21.04
CA PHE A 14 -15.95 2.16 -22.43
C PHE A 14 -16.94 2.86 -23.40
N PRO A 15 -16.48 3.25 -24.60
CA PRO A 15 -15.09 3.21 -25.09
C PRO A 15 -14.19 4.31 -24.50
N VAL A 16 -12.89 4.03 -24.36
CA VAL A 16 -11.88 4.96 -23.80
C VAL A 16 -10.87 5.36 -24.87
N THR A 17 -10.71 6.66 -25.10
CA THR A 17 -9.72 7.21 -26.04
C THR A 17 -8.42 7.57 -25.32
N LEU A 18 -7.31 7.00 -25.77
CA LEU A 18 -5.96 7.26 -25.29
C LEU A 18 -5.22 8.09 -26.33
N THR A 19 -4.76 9.27 -25.93
CA THR A 19 -4.01 10.21 -26.79
C THR A 19 -2.56 10.41 -26.32
N ALA A 20 -2.22 9.95 -25.12
CA ALA A 20 -0.86 10.03 -24.60
C ALA A 20 0.01 8.92 -25.22
N GLU A 21 1.14 9.29 -25.83
CA GLU A 21 2.10 8.35 -26.42
C GLU A 21 2.45 7.13 -25.54
N PRO A 22 2.76 7.27 -24.23
CA PRO A 22 3.03 6.11 -23.40
C PRO A 22 1.82 5.19 -23.25
N ASP A 23 0.61 5.74 -23.16
CA ASP A 23 -0.62 4.97 -23.00
C ASP A 23 -1.00 4.25 -24.30
N ILE A 24 -0.79 4.88 -25.45
CA ILE A 24 -0.95 4.26 -26.77
C ILE A 24 0.01 3.06 -26.92
N ARG A 25 1.27 3.22 -26.54
CA ARG A 25 2.26 2.13 -26.56
C ARG A 25 1.88 0.99 -25.61
N HIS A 26 1.43 1.32 -24.40
CA HIS A 26 0.95 0.33 -23.44
C HIS A 26 -0.29 -0.40 -23.96
N ALA A 27 -1.25 0.29 -24.58
CA ALA A 27 -2.43 -0.31 -25.19
C ALA A 27 -2.04 -1.27 -26.33
N SER A 28 -1.02 -0.92 -27.13
CA SER A 28 -0.50 -1.80 -28.18
C SER A 28 0.05 -3.11 -27.61
N VAL A 29 0.78 -3.03 -26.50
CA VAL A 29 1.25 -4.23 -25.79
C VAL A 29 0.09 -5.05 -25.25
N LEU A 30 -0.89 -4.41 -24.58
CA LEU A 30 -2.05 -5.10 -24.01
C LEU A 30 -2.89 -5.80 -25.08
N MET A 31 -3.09 -5.16 -26.24
CA MET A 31 -3.77 -5.77 -27.38
C MET A 31 -2.98 -6.96 -27.94
N ALA A 32 -1.66 -6.83 -28.10
CA ALA A 32 -0.82 -7.92 -28.60
C ALA A 32 -0.81 -9.14 -27.66
N THR A 33 -1.00 -8.92 -26.36
CA THR A 33 -1.18 -9.99 -25.36
C THR A 33 -2.62 -10.50 -25.25
N GLY A 34 -3.56 -9.92 -26.01
CA GLY A 34 -4.97 -10.32 -25.98
C GLY A 34 -5.70 -9.94 -24.70
N LEU A 35 -5.23 -8.91 -23.98
CA LEU A 35 -5.84 -8.45 -22.71
C LEU A 35 -6.91 -7.36 -22.90
N VAL A 36 -6.90 -6.68 -24.05
CA VAL A 36 -7.86 -5.62 -24.38
C VAL A 36 -8.21 -5.66 -25.87
N GLU A 37 -9.41 -5.21 -26.20
CA GLU A 37 -9.83 -4.91 -27.56
C GLU A 37 -9.69 -3.42 -27.82
N ALA A 38 -8.93 -3.04 -28.85
CA ALA A 38 -8.71 -1.64 -29.19
C ALA A 38 -8.52 -1.40 -30.70
N GLU A 39 -8.60 -0.14 -31.11
CA GLU A 39 -8.35 0.32 -32.47
C GLU A 39 -7.37 1.49 -32.44
N PHE A 40 -6.40 1.50 -33.36
CA PHE A 40 -5.36 2.52 -33.41
C PHE A 40 -5.53 3.42 -34.63
N HIS A 41 -5.48 4.72 -34.41
CA HIS A 41 -5.50 5.73 -35.46
C HIS A 41 -4.10 6.28 -35.68
N LEU A 42 -3.70 6.40 -36.95
CA LEU A 42 -2.39 6.90 -37.38
C LEU A 42 -2.50 8.37 -37.81
N ASP A 43 -1.49 9.17 -37.47
CA ASP A 43 -1.37 10.51 -38.03
C ASP A 43 -0.96 10.42 -39.51
N HIS A 44 -1.66 11.15 -40.36
CA HIS A 44 -1.45 11.18 -41.81
C HIS A 44 -0.27 12.08 -42.21
N PHE A 45 0.31 12.86 -41.29
CA PHE A 45 1.28 13.92 -41.63
C PHE A 45 2.76 13.64 -41.30
N GLY A 46 3.15 12.44 -40.86
CA GLY A 46 4.57 12.09 -40.78
C GLY A 46 4.90 10.85 -39.96
N TYR A 47 5.74 9.98 -40.52
CA TYR A 47 6.46 8.88 -39.87
C TYR A 47 5.71 8.05 -38.79
N GLN A 48 4.77 7.19 -39.21
CA GLN A 48 4.28 5.99 -38.48
C GLN A 48 4.03 6.14 -36.96
N GLN A 49 3.53 7.29 -36.51
CA GLN A 49 3.12 7.46 -35.11
C GLN A 49 1.62 7.28 -34.98
N TYR A 50 1.21 6.48 -34.00
CA TYR A 50 -0.18 6.36 -33.59
C TYR A 50 -0.59 7.65 -32.87
N GLU A 51 -1.62 8.32 -33.39
CA GLU A 51 -2.19 9.54 -32.83
C GLU A 51 -3.11 9.23 -31.63
N SER A 52 -3.87 8.14 -31.75
CA SER A 52 -4.75 7.69 -30.66
C SER A 52 -5.01 6.20 -30.69
N ALA A 53 -5.38 5.66 -29.54
CA ALA A 53 -5.90 4.31 -29.37
C ALA A 53 -7.28 4.37 -28.71
N VAL A 54 -8.27 3.72 -29.29
CA VAL A 54 -9.62 3.60 -28.70
C VAL A 54 -9.77 2.18 -28.17
N VAL A 55 -9.93 2.04 -26.86
CA VAL A 55 -10.18 0.75 -26.20
C VAL A 55 -11.68 0.55 -26.07
N PHE A 56 -12.20 -0.58 -26.53
CA PHE A 56 -13.64 -0.90 -26.51
C PHE A 56 -14.02 -1.79 -25.35
N ASP A 57 -13.17 -2.75 -24.99
CA ASP A 57 -13.44 -3.65 -23.88
C ASP A 57 -12.15 -4.30 -23.34
N ILE A 58 -12.27 -4.91 -22.16
CA ILE A 58 -11.26 -5.81 -21.57
C ILE A 58 -11.70 -7.24 -21.88
N THR A 59 -10.79 -8.06 -22.40
CA THR A 59 -11.10 -9.46 -22.73
C THR A 59 -11.24 -10.33 -21.47
N GLU A 60 -11.71 -11.56 -21.64
CA GLU A 60 -11.76 -12.54 -20.54
C GLU A 60 -10.36 -12.81 -19.97
N GLU A 61 -9.34 -12.91 -20.84
CA GLU A 61 -7.93 -13.01 -20.46
C GLU A 61 -7.46 -11.76 -19.69
N GLY A 62 -7.87 -10.58 -20.13
CA GLY A 62 -7.63 -9.31 -19.43
C GLY A 62 -8.19 -9.31 -18.01
N HIS A 63 -9.43 -9.78 -17.84
CA HIS A 63 -10.07 -9.91 -16.53
C HIS A 63 -9.39 -10.96 -15.64
N ALA A 64 -8.98 -12.09 -16.21
CA ALA A 64 -8.21 -13.12 -15.49
C ALA A 64 -6.85 -12.57 -15.00
N GLU A 65 -6.16 -11.82 -15.84
CA GLU A 65 -4.90 -11.15 -15.48
C GLU A 65 -5.10 -10.12 -14.37
N ILE A 66 -6.16 -9.30 -14.45
CA ILE A 66 -6.54 -8.36 -13.38
C ILE A 66 -6.81 -9.09 -12.05
N ALA A 67 -7.52 -10.22 -12.09
CA ALA A 67 -7.80 -11.01 -10.90
C ALA A 67 -6.51 -11.58 -10.28
N SER A 68 -5.60 -12.08 -11.12
CA SER A 68 -4.27 -12.56 -10.71
C SER A 68 -3.44 -11.43 -10.05
N LEU A 69 -3.41 -10.24 -10.66
CA LEU A 69 -2.72 -9.07 -10.12
C LEU A 69 -3.30 -8.62 -8.78
N LYS A 70 -4.63 -8.63 -8.64
CA LYS A 70 -5.30 -8.32 -7.37
C LYS A 70 -5.03 -9.37 -6.31
N ALA A 71 -5.00 -10.66 -6.67
CA ALA A 71 -4.68 -11.74 -5.75
C ALA A 71 -3.22 -11.68 -5.30
N GLY A 72 -2.28 -11.39 -6.21
CA GLY A 72 -0.87 -11.15 -5.89
C GLY A 72 -0.68 -9.93 -4.98
N ALA A 73 -1.35 -8.81 -5.28
CA ALA A 73 -1.35 -7.64 -4.42
C ALA A 73 -1.99 -7.90 -3.05
N ALA A 74 -3.06 -8.71 -2.99
CA ALA A 74 -3.68 -9.14 -1.73
C ALA A 74 -2.79 -10.11 -0.94
N ALA A 75 -2.01 -10.97 -1.61
CA ALA A 75 -1.04 -11.85 -0.97
C ALA A 75 0.15 -11.06 -0.41
N ILE A 76 0.67 -10.07 -1.16
CA ILE A 76 1.70 -9.14 -0.68
C ILE A 76 1.14 -8.29 0.48
N ALA A 77 -0.11 -7.82 0.39
CA ALA A 77 -0.79 -7.15 1.49
C ALA A 77 -1.11 -8.07 2.67
N LEU A 78 -1.15 -9.39 2.50
CA LEU A 78 -1.26 -10.35 3.59
C LEU A 78 0.08 -10.56 4.30
N GLU A 79 1.19 -10.51 3.57
CA GLU A 79 2.53 -10.57 4.16
C GLU A 79 2.89 -9.29 4.93
N ASP A 80 2.44 -8.12 4.45
CA ASP A 80 2.54 -6.84 5.18
C ASP A 80 1.54 -6.74 6.35
N GLN A 81 0.53 -7.62 6.38
CA GLN A 81 -0.35 -7.83 7.54
C GLN A 81 0.24 -8.88 8.47
N LYS A 82 1.47 -8.64 8.94
CA LYS A 82 2.00 -9.29 10.13
C LYS A 82 1.29 -8.77 11.38
N TRP A 83 0.01 -9.14 11.51
CA TRP A 83 -0.92 -8.97 12.64
C TRP A 83 -1.07 -7.51 13.11
N PRO A 84 -2.29 -6.94 13.19
CA PRO A 84 -2.48 -5.72 13.98
C PRO A 84 -2.07 -6.08 15.40
N VAL A 85 -0.91 -5.60 15.86
CA VAL A 85 -0.47 -5.87 17.21
C VAL A 85 -1.45 -5.13 18.10
N MET A 86 -2.44 -5.85 18.65
CA MET A 86 -3.36 -5.30 19.64
C MET A 86 -2.50 -4.59 20.68
N PRO A 87 -2.79 -3.32 21.05
CA PRO A 87 -1.85 -2.53 21.85
C PRO A 87 -1.38 -3.22 23.14
N LEU A 88 -2.24 -4.03 23.77
CA LEU A 88 -1.89 -4.84 24.94
C LEU A 88 -0.98 -6.04 24.61
N ASP A 89 -1.04 -6.59 23.41
CA ASP A 89 -0.11 -7.63 22.93
C ASP A 89 1.27 -7.04 22.70
N TYR A 90 1.31 -5.80 22.19
CA TYR A 90 2.58 -5.07 22.07
C TYR A 90 3.18 -4.79 23.43
N LEU A 91 2.36 -4.35 24.39
CA LEU A 91 2.78 -4.17 25.79
C LEU A 91 3.38 -5.45 26.37
N ARG A 92 2.77 -6.61 26.09
CA ARG A 92 3.30 -7.94 26.49
C ARG A 92 4.64 -8.25 25.84
N LYS A 93 4.79 -7.96 24.54
CA LYS A 93 6.04 -8.14 23.80
C LYS A 93 7.18 -7.30 24.40
N ILE A 94 6.91 -6.04 24.76
CA ILE A 94 7.94 -5.12 25.26
C ILE A 94 8.12 -5.18 26.79
N GLY A 95 7.21 -5.81 27.53
CA GLY A 95 7.19 -5.78 29.00
C GLY A 95 8.46 -6.30 29.67
N ASN A 96 9.16 -7.23 29.00
CA ASN A 96 10.43 -7.82 29.46
C ASN A 96 11.65 -7.36 28.64
N SER A 97 11.48 -6.38 27.76
CA SER A 97 12.58 -5.88 26.93
C SER A 97 13.51 -4.96 27.72
N VAL A 98 14.75 -4.84 27.25
CA VAL A 98 15.71 -3.87 27.77
C VAL A 98 15.38 -2.50 27.18
N PHE A 99 15.30 -1.48 28.05
CA PHE A 99 15.04 -0.11 27.67
C PHE A 99 16.32 0.74 27.66
N PRO A 100 16.42 1.77 26.80
CA PRO A 100 15.40 2.28 25.87
C PRO A 100 15.23 1.41 24.61
N LEU A 101 13.98 1.21 24.18
CA LEU A 101 13.64 0.45 22.98
C LEU A 101 13.37 1.40 21.81
N ARG A 102 14.08 1.22 20.70
CA ARG A 102 13.88 1.97 19.46
C ARG A 102 12.99 1.18 18.51
N ILE A 103 11.99 1.85 17.95
CA ILE A 103 10.96 1.23 17.12
C ILE A 103 10.84 2.03 15.83
N ASP A 104 11.08 1.37 14.71
CA ASP A 104 10.98 1.94 13.36
C ASP A 104 9.71 1.50 12.62
N ASP A 105 9.04 0.45 13.11
CA ASP A 105 7.85 -0.11 12.47
C ASP A 105 6.61 0.77 12.73
N PRO A 106 5.90 1.25 11.69
CA PRO A 106 4.75 2.13 11.86
C PRO A 106 3.60 1.50 12.66
N THR A 107 3.39 0.19 12.57
CA THR A 107 2.33 -0.51 13.30
C THR A 107 2.65 -0.54 14.79
N GLU A 108 3.89 -0.91 15.14
CA GLU A 108 4.37 -0.87 16.53
C GLU A 108 4.36 0.56 17.09
N ILE A 109 4.74 1.58 16.31
CA ILE A 109 4.68 3.00 16.72
C ILE A 109 3.25 3.41 17.07
N ASN A 110 2.25 2.99 16.30
CA ASN A 110 0.85 3.27 16.59
C ASN A 110 0.40 2.61 17.91
N SER A 111 0.78 1.35 18.13
CA SER A 111 0.51 0.66 19.39
C SER A 111 1.17 1.36 20.58
N VAL A 112 2.41 1.83 20.44
CA VAL A 112 3.08 2.65 21.48
C VAL A 112 2.36 3.97 21.70
N ALA A 113 1.88 4.63 20.65
CA ALA A 113 1.13 5.88 20.78
C ALA A 113 -0.13 5.70 21.62
N VAL A 114 -0.87 4.61 21.40
CA VAL A 114 -2.05 4.24 22.20
C VAL A 114 -1.66 3.92 23.65
N LEU A 115 -0.59 3.13 23.87
CA LEU A 115 -0.13 2.78 25.22
C LEU A 115 0.40 3.99 26.01
N ASN A 116 1.07 4.92 25.33
CA ASN A 116 1.57 6.17 25.91
C ASN A 116 0.40 7.10 26.27
N ALA A 117 -0.61 7.20 25.39
CA ALA A 117 -1.85 7.93 25.69
C ALA A 117 -2.63 7.33 26.86
N ALA A 118 -2.59 6.00 27.02
CA ALA A 118 -3.18 5.28 28.15
C ALA A 118 -2.32 5.34 29.44
N GLY A 119 -1.13 5.96 29.41
CA GLY A 119 -0.23 6.05 30.56
C GLY A 119 0.42 4.72 30.97
N MET A 120 0.38 3.69 30.11
CA MET A 120 0.97 2.37 30.37
C MET A 120 2.47 2.33 30.06
N VAL A 121 2.95 3.25 29.22
CA VAL A 121 4.33 3.32 28.73
C VAL A 121 4.74 4.78 28.67
N GLU A 122 6.02 5.07 28.95
CA GLU A 122 6.62 6.36 28.67
C GLU A 122 7.44 6.27 27.39
N ALA A 123 6.99 6.96 26.35
CA ALA A 123 7.64 6.96 25.05
C ALA A 123 7.76 8.36 24.43
N THR A 124 8.87 8.60 23.75
CA THR A 124 9.03 9.72 22.83
C THR A 124 8.52 9.28 21.46
N LEU A 125 7.40 9.85 21.04
CA LEU A 125 6.76 9.56 19.75
C LEU A 125 7.20 10.58 18.70
N PRO A 126 7.30 10.17 17.42
CA PRO A 126 7.48 11.12 16.34
C PRO A 126 6.28 12.07 16.26
N PRO A 127 6.47 13.33 15.84
CA PRO A 127 5.38 14.29 15.70
C PRO A 127 4.32 13.75 14.72
N PRO A 128 3.01 13.95 14.99
CA PRO A 128 1.96 13.47 14.10
C PRO A 128 2.07 14.20 12.76
N CYS A 129 2.46 13.48 11.70
CA CYS A 129 2.55 14.02 10.36
C CYS A 129 1.15 14.41 9.87
N ARG A 130 0.75 15.66 10.10
CA ARG A 130 -0.30 16.30 9.32
C ARG A 130 0.33 16.70 7.99
N THR A 131 -0.30 16.29 6.90
CA THR A 131 -0.12 16.70 5.50
C THR A 131 1.05 16.10 4.70
N ARG A 132 0.74 15.91 3.40
CA ARG A 132 1.53 15.29 2.33
C ARG A 132 2.91 15.95 2.13
N GLN A 133 3.95 15.53 2.84
CA GLN A 133 5.33 15.81 2.44
C GLN A 133 6.22 14.57 2.62
N SER A 134 7.21 14.48 1.74
CA SER A 134 8.10 13.38 1.34
C SER A 134 8.61 12.38 2.40
N PRO A 135 9.07 11.18 1.98
CA PRO A 135 9.38 10.07 2.87
C PRO A 135 10.78 10.20 3.50
N GLN A 136 11.02 9.43 4.56
CA GLN A 136 12.29 9.25 5.27
C GLN A 136 12.85 10.53 5.93
N LYS A 137 12.80 10.68 7.26
CA LYS A 137 13.93 10.23 8.11
C LYS A 137 13.64 10.15 9.62
N PHE A 138 12.43 10.49 10.08
CA PHE A 138 12.14 10.60 11.53
C PHE A 138 10.82 9.94 11.93
N ARG A 139 10.64 8.67 11.58
CA ARG A 139 9.53 7.84 12.08
C ARG A 139 10.04 6.81 13.09
N GLN A 140 10.85 7.23 14.07
CA GLN A 140 11.30 6.33 15.13
C GLN A 140 10.62 6.74 16.44
N ALA A 141 9.93 5.80 17.09
CA ALA A 141 9.49 5.96 18.47
C ALA A 141 10.54 5.36 19.41
N VAL A 142 10.76 6.01 20.55
CA VAL A 142 11.67 5.53 21.59
C VAL A 142 10.88 5.31 22.87
N VAL A 143 10.76 4.06 23.29
CA VAL A 143 10.16 3.70 24.58
C VAL A 143 11.24 3.76 25.66
N LEU A 144 11.03 4.58 26.68
CA LEU A 144 11.96 4.77 27.79
C LEU A 144 11.72 3.77 28.91
N ARG A 145 10.47 3.45 29.22
CA ARG A 145 10.09 2.45 30.23
C ARG A 145 8.60 2.10 30.15
N VAL A 146 8.24 0.94 30.72
CA VAL A 146 6.85 0.58 31.05
C VAL A 146 6.51 1.11 32.44
N THR A 147 5.37 1.78 32.57
CA THR A 147 4.91 2.36 33.85
C THR A 147 4.37 1.28 34.79
N PRO A 148 4.18 1.57 36.09
CA PRO A 148 3.53 0.63 37.01
C PRO A 148 2.13 0.20 36.54
N LEU A 149 1.36 1.12 35.94
CA LEU A 149 0.05 0.81 35.35
C LEU A 149 0.16 -0.22 34.22
N GLY A 150 1.13 -0.03 33.31
CA GLY A 150 1.40 -1.01 32.26
C GLY A 150 1.81 -2.37 32.82
N ARG A 151 2.61 -2.40 33.90
CA ARG A 151 3.00 -3.65 34.56
C ARG A 151 1.81 -4.37 35.21
N THR A 152 0.88 -3.65 35.82
CA THR A 152 -0.35 -4.27 36.36
C THR A 152 -1.18 -4.91 35.23
N ALA A 153 -1.33 -4.22 34.10
CA ALA A 153 -2.03 -4.75 32.93
C ALA A 153 -1.39 -6.03 32.35
N LEU A 154 -0.09 -6.26 32.59
CA LEU A 154 0.60 -7.50 32.23
C LEU A 154 0.30 -8.66 33.18
N VAL A 155 0.00 -8.38 34.45
CA VAL A 155 -0.21 -9.40 35.49
C VAL A 155 -1.65 -9.93 35.49
N GLU A 156 -2.64 -9.09 35.16
CA GLU A 156 -4.07 -9.40 35.30
C GLU A 156 -4.59 -10.58 34.47
N ARG A 157 -3.79 -11.14 33.54
CA ARG A 157 -4.27 -12.20 32.62
C ARG A 157 -3.40 -13.46 32.60
N ARG A 158 -2.79 -13.82 33.73
CA ARG A 158 -2.24 -15.17 33.95
C ARG A 158 -3.37 -16.08 34.47
N ALA A 159 -4.30 -16.45 33.58
CA ALA A 159 -5.28 -17.51 33.82
C ALA A 159 -4.84 -18.77 33.08
#